data_AF-A0A925NTS0-F1
#
_entry.id   AF-A0A925NTS0-F1
#
_cell.length_a   1.000
_cell.length_b   1.000
_cell.length_c   1.000
_cell.angle_alpha   90.00
_cell.angle_beta   90.00
_cell.angle_gamma   90.00
#
_symmetry.space_group_name_H-M   'P 1'
#
loop_
_entity.id
_entity.type
_entity.pdbx_description
1 polymer ?
#
loop_
_entity_poly.entity_id
_entity_poly.type
_entity_poly.pdbx_seq_one_letter_code
_entity_poly.pdbx_strand_id
1 'polypeptide(L)'
;MQFISLHRASSSPRQLTLALLSLGLLTAVVASFAADAPKAPQKPPTSRGALQEGFPFLTACVTAKFPAGNDANKGVAIRLAHDSAMLFDEDLLRFAAGWTGGYINPSGVSFDTGHGGHPTIYGTQM
;
A
#
# COMPACT_ATOMS: atom_id res chain seq x y z
N MET A 1 -35.08 -23.99 58.88
CA MET A 1 -35.15 -24.65 57.56
C MET A 1 -35.34 -23.57 56.50
N GLN A 2 -34.29 -23.29 55.71
CA GLN A 2 -34.28 -22.31 54.62
C GLN A 2 -34.94 -22.88 53.36
N PHE A 3 -35.82 -22.12 52.72
CA PHE A 3 -36.20 -22.31 51.31
C PHE A 3 -35.57 -21.19 50.49
N ILE A 4 -34.64 -21.53 49.59
CA ILE A 4 -34.02 -20.61 48.64
C ILE A 4 -34.97 -20.49 47.43
N SER A 5 -35.56 -19.30 47.23
CA SER A 5 -36.35 -18.96 46.05
C SER A 5 -35.41 -18.53 44.92
N LEU A 6 -35.23 -19.39 43.91
CA LEU A 6 -34.56 -19.05 42.66
C LEU A 6 -35.47 -18.14 41.82
N HIS A 7 -35.20 -16.83 41.83
CA HIS A 7 -35.79 -15.91 40.86
C HIS A 7 -35.17 -16.15 39.48
N ARG A 8 -35.96 -16.72 38.57
CA ARG A 8 -35.64 -16.86 37.14
C ARG A 8 -35.63 -15.47 36.50
N ALA A 9 -34.47 -15.01 36.04
CA ALA A 9 -34.36 -13.78 35.25
C ALA A 9 -35.18 -13.92 33.96
N SER A 10 -36.23 -13.12 33.82
CA SER A 10 -37.00 -12.98 32.58
C SER A 10 -36.36 -11.87 31.75
N SER A 11 -35.60 -12.24 30.71
CA SER A 11 -35.06 -11.28 29.76
C SER A 11 -36.12 -10.92 28.71
N SER A 12 -36.48 -9.63 28.64
CA SER A 12 -37.47 -9.14 27.68
C SER A 12 -36.82 -8.87 26.32
N PRO A 13 -37.54 -9.00 25.19
CA PRO A 13 -36.98 -8.86 23.84
C PRO A 13 -36.28 -7.51 23.60
N ARG A 14 -36.74 -6.43 24.26
CA ARG A 14 -36.10 -5.10 24.20
C ARG A 14 -34.70 -5.07 24.81
N GLN A 15 -34.46 -5.81 25.89
CA GLN A 15 -33.14 -5.88 26.53
C GLN A 15 -32.12 -6.64 25.67
N LEU A 16 -32.59 -7.62 24.89
CA LEU A 16 -31.75 -8.34 23.93
C LEU A 16 -31.37 -7.46 22.73
N THR A 17 -32.30 -6.65 22.21
CA THR A 17 -32.04 -5.73 21.08
C THR A 17 -31.06 -4.62 21.45
N LEU A 18 -31.22 -4.01 22.63
CA LEU A 18 -30.33 -2.96 23.14
C LEU A 18 -28.90 -3.50 23.38
N ALA A 19 -28.76 -4.71 23.92
CA ALA A 19 -27.46 -5.34 24.11
C ALA A 19 -26.72 -5.59 22.79
N LEU A 20 -27.45 -6.05 21.75
CA LEU A 20 -26.88 -6.30 20.41
C LEU A 20 -26.45 -5.01 19.70
N LEU A 21 -27.20 -3.91 19.84
CA LEU A 21 -26.84 -2.60 19.30
C LEU A 21 -25.60 -2.02 19.98
N SER A 22 -25.49 -2.14 21.32
CA SER A 22 -24.30 -1.67 22.05
C SER A 22 -23.04 -2.46 21.71
N LEU A 23 -23.16 -3.77 21.45
CA LEU A 23 -22.03 -4.60 21.03
C LEU A 23 -21.59 -4.26 19.60
N GLY A 24 -22.53 -4.00 18.70
CA GLY A 24 -22.24 -3.58 17.32
C GLY A 24 -21.60 -2.18 17.22
N LEU A 25 -21.95 -1.26 18.12
CA LEU A 25 -21.32 0.07 18.15
C LEU A 25 -19.90 0.03 18.73
N LEU A 26 -19.65 -0.87 19.68
CA LEU A 26 -18.32 -1.07 20.26
C LEU A 26 -17.34 -1.70 19.26
N THR A 27 -17.79 -2.63 18.41
CA THR A 27 -16.93 -3.23 17.37
C THR A 27 -16.54 -2.22 16.29
N ALA A 28 -17.44 -1.31 15.90
CA ALA A 28 -17.16 -0.31 14.88
C ALA A 28 -16.08 0.71 15.31
N VAL A 29 -16.07 1.13 16.59
CA VAL A 29 -15.09 2.09 17.11
C VAL A 29 -13.68 1.50 17.17
N VAL A 30 -13.54 0.22 17.53
CA VAL A 30 -12.22 -0.45 17.61
C VAL A 30 -11.59 -0.60 16.22
N ALA A 31 -12.39 -0.84 15.18
CA ALA A 31 -11.88 -0.99 13.81
C ALA A 31 -11.26 0.30 13.25
N SER A 32 -11.77 1.48 13.65
CA SER A 32 -11.24 2.77 13.16
C SER A 32 -9.83 3.10 13.67
N PHE A 33 -9.39 2.52 14.79
CA PHE A 33 -8.03 2.75 15.31
C PHE A 33 -6.98 1.78 14.75
N ALA A 34 -7.39 0.67 14.13
CA ALA A 34 -6.47 -0.31 13.56
C ALA A 34 -5.97 0.05 12.14
N ALA A 35 -6.58 1.05 11.50
CA ALA A 35 -6.27 1.42 10.11
C ALA A 35 -5.00 2.28 9.96
N ASP A 36 -4.47 2.85 11.04
CA ASP A 36 -3.33 3.79 11.01
C ASP A 36 -2.02 3.14 11.51
N ALA A 37 -1.85 1.84 11.26
CA ALA A 37 -0.59 1.18 11.56
C ALA A 37 0.54 1.78 10.69
N PRO A 38 1.67 2.21 11.29
CA PRO A 38 2.80 2.73 10.54
C PRO A 38 3.28 1.69 9.53
N LYS A 39 3.25 2.04 8.23
CA LYS A 39 3.80 1.18 7.19
C LYS A 39 5.28 0.97 7.50
N ALA A 40 5.68 -0.28 7.71
CA ALA A 40 7.06 -0.63 8.04
C ALA A 40 8.02 0.05 7.04
N PRO A 41 9.16 0.58 7.51
CA PRO A 41 10.12 1.25 6.64
C PRO A 41 10.52 0.32 5.51
N GLN A 42 10.34 0.80 4.28
CA GLN A 42 10.64 0.04 3.08
C GLN A 42 12.15 -0.23 3.07
N LYS A 43 12.55 -1.50 3.15
CA LYS A 43 13.96 -1.89 3.13
C LYS A 43 14.59 -1.30 1.85
N PRO A 44 15.70 -0.54 1.94
CA PRO A 44 16.35 -0.01 0.75
C PRO A 44 16.67 -1.18 -0.19
N PRO A 45 16.45 -1.03 -1.52
CA PRO A 45 16.59 -2.13 -2.45
C PRO A 45 17.98 -2.75 -2.31
N THR A 46 18.00 -4.06 -2.10
CA THR A 46 19.20 -4.86 -1.78
C THR A 46 20.14 -5.06 -2.97
N SER A 47 20.10 -4.18 -3.95
CA SER A 47 20.67 -4.41 -5.26
C SER A 47 21.65 -3.29 -5.62
N ARG A 48 22.71 -3.14 -4.81
CA ARG A 48 23.85 -2.30 -5.19
C ARG A 48 24.35 -2.83 -6.55
N GLY A 49 24.22 -2.02 -7.60
CA GLY A 49 24.61 -2.39 -8.98
C GLY A 49 23.51 -2.96 -9.89
N ALA A 50 22.26 -3.16 -9.44
CA ALA A 50 21.20 -3.64 -10.36
C ALA A 50 20.64 -2.54 -11.27
N LEU A 51 20.82 -1.28 -10.89
CA LEU A 51 20.58 -0.16 -11.77
C LEU A 51 21.93 0.42 -12.17
N GLN A 52 22.10 0.73 -13.46
CA GLN A 52 23.32 1.34 -13.96
C GLN A 52 23.51 2.72 -13.30
N GLU A 53 24.66 2.89 -12.65
CA GLU A 53 25.05 4.18 -12.06
C GLU A 53 25.38 5.20 -13.17
N GLY A 54 24.91 6.43 -13.00
CA GLY A 54 25.19 7.53 -13.95
C GLY A 54 24.39 7.51 -15.26
N PHE A 55 23.58 6.48 -15.53
CA PHE A 55 22.73 6.45 -16.72
C PHE A 55 21.40 7.21 -16.47
N PRO A 56 20.93 8.03 -17.44
CA PRO A 56 19.88 9.02 -17.16
C PRO A 56 18.45 8.46 -17.14
N PHE A 57 18.21 7.23 -17.62
CA PHE A 57 16.87 6.64 -17.65
C PHE A 57 16.88 5.11 -17.52
N LEU A 58 15.73 4.51 -17.28
CA LEU A 58 15.50 3.07 -17.30
C LEU A 58 14.24 2.80 -18.11
N THR A 59 14.29 1.83 -19.01
CA THR A 59 13.10 1.33 -19.70
C THR A 59 12.65 0.00 -19.11
N ALA A 60 11.39 -0.08 -18.67
CA ALA A 60 10.78 -1.27 -18.08
C ALA A 60 9.26 -1.10 -17.99
N CYS A 61 8.55 -2.18 -17.66
CA CYS A 61 7.22 -2.04 -17.06
C CYS A 61 7.39 -1.44 -15.66
N VAL A 62 6.80 -0.27 -15.39
CA VAL A 62 6.94 0.41 -14.08
C VAL A 62 5.57 0.77 -13.52
N THR A 63 5.30 0.36 -12.28
CA THR A 63 4.09 0.79 -11.55
C THR A 63 4.33 2.09 -10.78
N ALA A 64 3.43 3.05 -10.96
CA ALA A 64 3.26 4.22 -10.11
C ALA A 64 2.10 4.03 -9.11
N LYS A 65 2.11 4.79 -8.01
CA LYS A 65 1.16 4.60 -6.90
C LYS A 65 -0.23 5.19 -7.18
N PHE A 66 -0.30 6.27 -7.94
CA PHE A 66 -1.54 6.97 -8.29
C PHE A 66 -1.62 7.26 -9.81
N PRO A 67 -2.81 7.16 -10.44
CA PRO A 67 -4.02 6.54 -9.89
C PRO A 67 -3.82 5.04 -9.61
N ALA A 68 -4.79 4.38 -8.96
CA ALA A 68 -4.72 2.94 -8.76
C ALA A 68 -4.65 2.21 -10.11
N GLY A 69 -3.77 1.21 -10.23
CA GLY A 69 -3.53 0.50 -11.49
C GLY A 69 -2.73 1.29 -12.53
N ASN A 70 -1.93 2.27 -12.09
CA ASN A 70 -1.09 3.05 -12.98
C ASN A 70 0.21 2.31 -13.35
N ASP A 71 0.07 1.38 -14.28
CA ASP A 71 1.18 0.63 -14.86
C ASP A 71 1.59 1.25 -16.21
N ALA A 72 2.86 1.64 -16.33
CA ALA A 72 3.47 2.05 -17.60
C ALA A 72 4.18 0.83 -18.19
N ASN A 73 3.50 0.08 -19.07
CA ASN A 73 3.98 -1.21 -19.57
C ASN A 73 5.26 -1.10 -20.41
N LYS A 74 5.41 0.01 -21.14
CA LYS A 74 6.65 0.44 -21.79
C LYS A 74 7.06 1.78 -21.20
N GLY A 75 7.45 1.74 -19.94
CA GLY A 75 7.79 2.92 -19.17
C GLY A 75 9.22 3.39 -19.44
N VAL A 76 9.42 4.70 -19.62
CA VAL A 76 10.72 5.37 -19.54
C VAL A 76 10.76 6.17 -18.23
N ALA A 77 11.43 5.62 -17.22
CA ALA A 77 11.75 6.35 -16.01
C ALA A 77 12.99 7.21 -16.27
N ILE A 78 12.93 8.51 -16.00
CA ILE A 78 14.00 9.48 -16.27
C ILE A 78 14.44 10.09 -14.95
N ARG A 79 15.76 10.07 -14.69
CA ARG A 79 16.38 10.78 -13.57
C ARG A 79 16.47 12.26 -13.90
N LEU A 80 16.02 13.09 -12.98
CA LEU A 80 16.14 14.54 -13.05
C LEU A 80 17.11 15.06 -11.97
N ALA A 81 17.30 16.37 -11.93
CA ALA A 81 18.06 17.02 -10.87
C ALA A 81 17.33 16.91 -9.52
N HIS A 82 18.06 17.17 -8.43
CA HIS A 82 17.51 17.33 -7.08
C HIS A 82 16.72 16.11 -6.57
N ASP A 83 17.22 14.90 -6.84
CA ASP A 83 16.60 13.64 -6.41
C ASP A 83 15.12 13.51 -6.82
N SER A 84 14.84 13.91 -8.06
CA SER A 84 13.53 13.80 -8.69
C SER A 84 13.56 12.93 -9.93
N ALA A 85 12.41 12.41 -10.31
CA ALA A 85 12.26 11.56 -11.47
C ALA A 85 10.86 11.67 -12.08
N MET A 86 10.77 11.31 -13.36
CA MET A 86 9.54 11.27 -14.13
C MET A 86 9.40 9.93 -14.84
N LEU A 87 8.18 9.51 -15.11
CA LEU A 87 7.85 8.29 -15.84
C LEU A 87 6.88 8.63 -16.97
N PHE A 88 7.24 8.22 -18.18
CA PHE A 88 6.37 8.26 -19.35
C PHE A 88 6.06 6.85 -19.83
N ASP A 89 4.88 6.64 -20.39
CA ASP A 89 4.50 5.40 -21.08
C ASP A 89 4.63 5.62 -22.59
N GLU A 90 5.46 4.84 -23.26
CA GLU A 90 5.75 4.99 -24.69
C GLU A 90 4.60 4.54 -25.60
N ASP A 91 3.72 3.65 -25.14
CA ASP A 91 2.58 3.21 -25.95
C ASP A 91 1.45 4.24 -25.93
N LEU A 92 1.22 4.84 -24.77
CA LEU A 92 0.14 5.82 -24.56
C LEU A 92 0.61 7.27 -24.69
N LEU A 93 1.92 7.50 -24.78
CA LEU A 93 2.57 8.82 -24.77
C LEU A 93 2.12 9.70 -23.60
N ARG A 94 1.73 9.08 -22.48
CA ARG A 94 1.23 9.78 -21.29
C ARG A 94 2.34 10.00 -20.28
N PHE A 95 2.26 11.12 -19.58
CA PHE A 95 2.97 11.30 -18.32
C PHE A 95 2.32 10.42 -17.25
N ALA A 96 3.02 9.37 -16.82
CA ALA A 96 2.48 8.41 -15.87
C ALA A 96 2.66 8.88 -14.42
N ALA A 97 3.83 9.42 -14.07
CA ALA A 97 4.09 9.93 -12.71
C ALA A 97 5.33 10.82 -12.62
N GLY A 98 5.36 11.69 -11.62
CA GLY A 98 6.56 12.38 -11.13
C GLY A 98 6.74 12.10 -9.64
N TRP A 99 7.97 11.97 -9.18
CA TRP A 99 8.25 11.69 -7.77
C TRP A 99 9.61 12.23 -7.34
N THR A 100 9.81 12.28 -6.02
CA THR A 100 11.07 12.66 -5.37
C THR A 100 11.47 11.65 -4.29
N GLY A 101 12.70 11.71 -3.78
CA GLY A 101 13.15 10.84 -2.68
C GLY A 101 13.67 9.48 -3.14
N GLY A 102 14.31 9.45 -4.31
CA GLY A 102 14.90 8.27 -4.95
C GLY A 102 14.37 8.00 -6.36
N TYR A 103 14.59 6.79 -6.86
CA TYR A 103 14.38 6.48 -8.28
C TYR A 103 13.44 5.29 -8.49
N ILE A 104 13.97 4.08 -8.63
CA ILE A 104 13.18 2.87 -8.92
C ILE A 104 13.57 1.81 -7.91
N ASN A 105 12.58 1.05 -7.43
CA ASN A 105 12.81 -0.23 -6.77
C ASN A 105 12.99 -1.30 -7.86
N PRO A 106 14.21 -1.83 -8.06
CA PRO A 106 14.52 -2.79 -9.11
C PRO A 106 14.09 -4.20 -8.67
N SER A 107 12.80 -4.49 -8.82
CA SER A 107 12.21 -5.80 -8.55
C SER A 107 11.81 -6.53 -9.82
N GLY A 108 11.73 -7.85 -9.74
CA GLY A 108 11.31 -8.73 -10.82
C GLY A 108 12.48 -9.44 -11.51
N VAL A 109 12.12 -10.31 -12.46
CA VAL A 109 13.03 -11.34 -13.00
C VAL A 109 14.37 -10.79 -13.51
N SER A 110 14.36 -9.58 -14.08
CA SER A 110 15.56 -8.92 -14.62
C SER A 110 16.52 -8.38 -13.56
N PHE A 111 16.07 -8.21 -12.32
CA PHE A 111 16.84 -7.54 -11.26
C PHE A 111 17.11 -8.45 -10.06
N ASP A 112 16.10 -9.20 -9.61
CA ASP A 112 16.17 -10.01 -8.38
C ASP A 112 15.79 -11.48 -8.60
N THR A 113 15.62 -11.91 -9.86
CA THR A 113 15.17 -13.26 -10.26
C THR A 113 13.77 -13.66 -9.80
N GLY A 114 13.02 -12.75 -9.17
CA GLY A 114 11.64 -12.99 -8.73
C GLY A 114 10.64 -12.99 -9.88
N HIS A 115 9.75 -13.99 -9.91
CA HIS A 115 8.68 -14.07 -10.90
C HIS A 115 7.43 -13.30 -10.47
N GLY A 116 6.66 -12.80 -11.46
CA GLY A 116 5.36 -12.16 -11.24
C GLY A 116 5.42 -10.70 -10.74
N GLY A 117 6.61 -10.14 -10.61
CA GLY A 117 6.83 -8.73 -10.27
C GLY A 117 7.59 -7.98 -11.37
N HIS A 118 7.58 -6.66 -11.24
CA HIS A 118 8.28 -5.71 -12.10
C HIS A 118 8.69 -4.47 -11.28
N PRO A 119 9.50 -3.57 -11.83
CA PRO A 119 9.91 -2.37 -11.11
C PRO A 119 8.76 -1.46 -10.66
N THR A 120 8.98 -0.78 -9.54
CA THR A 120 8.02 0.20 -8.98
C THR A 120 8.74 1.48 -8.62
N ILE A 121 8.03 2.62 -8.60
CA ILE A 121 8.64 3.89 -8.18
C ILE A 121 9.10 3.82 -6.71
N TYR A 122 10.27 4.39 -6.41
CA TYR A 122 10.78 4.53 -5.05
C TYR A 122 10.81 6.00 -4.65
N GLY A 123 10.17 6.32 -3.52
CA GLY A 123 10.04 7.69 -3.00
C GLY A 123 8.59 8.17 -2.90
N THR A 124 8.41 9.48 -2.88
CA THR A 124 7.12 10.18 -2.73
C THR A 124 6.64 10.70 -4.07
N GLN A 125 5.54 10.13 -4.57
CA GLN A 125 4.87 10.60 -5.77
C GLN A 125 4.22 11.96 -5.51
N MET A 126 4.36 12.87 -6.47
CA MET A 126 3.83 14.24 -6.44
C MET A 126 2.54 14.35 -7.23
#